data_AF-A0AAE3QMX1-F1
#
_entry.id   AF-A0AAE3QMX1-F1
#
_cell.length_a   1.000
_cell.length_b   1.000
_cell.length_c   1.000
_cell.angle_alpha   90.00
_cell.angle_beta   90.00
_cell.angle_gamma   90.00
#
_symmetry.space_group_name_H-M   'P 1'
#
loop_
_entity.id
_entity.type
_entity.pdbx_description
1 polymer ?
#
loop_
_entity_poly.entity_id
_entity_poly.type
_entity_poly.pdbx_seq_one_letter_code
_entity_poly.pdbx_strand_id
1 'polypeptide(L)'
;MKVKSIIFVHNDFEWKSFFSAVFIWFPIRLVTGAYWNHCALLVELDGKDWIVEALGKGVTMTPRSVWEVRSKRKTEFILVDKYPVWLLDAIGKRYDYASLLFWKILKYVTGSWYGPK
;
A
#
# COMPACT_ATOMS: atom_id res chain seq x y z
N MET A 1 -10.80 5.06 16.57
CA MET A 1 -10.39 4.35 15.34
C MET A 1 -9.56 3.13 15.71
N LYS A 2 -9.95 1.94 15.23
CA LYS A 2 -9.30 0.66 15.55
C LYS A 2 -8.80 0.00 14.26
N VAL A 3 -7.52 -0.32 14.15
CA VAL A 3 -7.04 -1.21 13.08
C VAL A 3 -7.39 -2.63 13.47
N LYS A 4 -8.14 -3.32 12.61
CA LYS A 4 -8.55 -4.73 12.74
C LYS A 4 -7.63 -5.67 11.98
N SER A 5 -7.03 -5.21 10.88
CA SER A 5 -6.16 -6.06 10.06
C SER A 5 -5.21 -5.24 9.22
N ILE A 6 -4.06 -5.83 8.91
CA ILE A 6 -3.23 -5.45 7.77
C ILE A 6 -3.68 -6.32 6.59
N ILE A 7 -3.83 -5.72 5.43
CA ILE A 7 -4.24 -6.39 4.20
C ILE A 7 -3.05 -6.35 3.27
N PHE A 8 -2.55 -7.52 2.89
CA PHE A 8 -1.61 -7.65 1.79
C PHE A 8 -2.37 -7.79 0.49
N VAL A 9 -1.90 -7.09 -0.54
CA VAL A 9 -2.57 -7.04 -1.84
C VAL A 9 -1.59 -7.40 -2.93
N HIS A 10 -2.00 -8.29 -3.82
CA HIS A 10 -1.30 -8.57 -5.06
C HIS A 10 -2.00 -7.81 -6.18
N ASN A 11 -1.32 -6.79 -6.70
CA ASN A 11 -1.72 -6.17 -7.94
C ASN A 11 -1.07 -6.91 -9.11
N ASP A 12 -1.91 -7.55 -9.94
CA ASP A 12 -1.47 -8.14 -11.20
C ASP A 12 -1.03 -7.04 -12.17
N PHE A 13 -0.21 -7.43 -13.14
CA PHE A 13 0.25 -6.53 -14.17
C PHE A 13 -0.87 -6.38 -15.21
N GLU A 14 -1.56 -5.23 -15.21
CA GLU A 14 -2.60 -4.94 -16.20
C GLU A 14 -2.12 -3.87 -17.18
N TRP A 15 -2.40 -4.04 -18.47
CA TRP A 15 -2.03 -3.05 -19.51
C TRP A 15 -2.61 -1.66 -19.25
N LYS A 16 -3.81 -1.57 -18.65
CA LYS A 16 -4.43 -0.30 -18.26
C LYS A 16 -3.69 0.42 -17.13
N SER A 17 -2.85 -0.29 -16.38
CA SER A 17 -2.02 0.24 -15.31
C SER A 17 -0.53 0.12 -15.62
N PHE A 18 -0.15 -0.02 -16.90
CA PHE A 18 1.22 -0.31 -17.35
C PHE A 18 2.28 0.55 -16.65
N PHE A 19 2.08 1.86 -16.54
CA PHE A 19 3.03 2.73 -15.82
C PHE A 19 3.15 2.40 -14.33
N SER A 20 2.04 2.17 -13.62
CA SER A 20 2.09 1.77 -12.21
C SER A 20 2.67 0.36 -12.03
N ALA A 21 2.35 -0.54 -12.95
CA ALA A 21 2.80 -1.92 -12.92
C ALA A 21 4.31 -2.04 -13.19
N VAL A 22 4.83 -1.34 -14.21
CA VAL A 22 6.25 -1.31 -14.59
C VAL A 22 7.09 -0.54 -13.58
N PHE A 23 6.63 0.64 -13.14
CA PHE A 23 7.48 1.55 -12.38
C PHE A 23 7.30 1.45 -10.87
N ILE A 24 6.25 0.79 -10.37
CA ILE A 24 5.99 0.69 -8.93
C ILE A 24 5.91 -0.78 -8.51
N TRP A 25 4.95 -1.54 -9.01
CA TRP A 25 4.67 -2.89 -8.50
C TRP A 25 5.76 -3.92 -8.86
N PHE A 26 6.24 -3.92 -10.10
CA PHE A 26 7.29 -4.84 -10.52
C PHE A 26 8.63 -4.58 -9.80
N PRO A 27 9.12 -3.34 -9.67
CA PRO A 27 10.31 -3.03 -8.89
C PRO A 27 10.17 -3.43 -7.42
N ILE A 28 9.01 -3.21 -6.78
CA ILE A 28 8.78 -3.64 -5.40
C ILE A 28 9.04 -5.14 -5.26
N ARG A 29 8.39 -5.98 -6.11
CA ARG A 29 8.58 -7.44 -6.06
C ARG A 29 10.03 -7.85 -6.34
N LEU A 30 10.69 -7.19 -7.30
CA LEU A 30 12.09 -7.47 -7.63
C LEU A 30 13.06 -7.09 -6.50
N VAL A 31 12.76 -6.03 -5.75
CA VAL A 31 13.57 -5.58 -4.60
C VAL A 31 13.34 -6.46 -3.38
N THR A 32 12.08 -6.73 -3.05
CA THR A 32 11.72 -7.40 -1.80
C THR A 32 11.70 -8.92 -1.92
N GLY A 33 11.63 -9.46 -3.14
CA GLY A 33 11.36 -10.88 -3.38
C GLY A 33 9.98 -11.33 -2.94
N ALA A 34 9.10 -10.39 -2.53
CA ALA A 34 7.81 -10.71 -1.95
C ALA A 34 6.72 -10.90 -3.02
N TYR A 35 5.78 -11.82 -2.74
CA TYR A 35 4.60 -12.01 -3.57
C TYR A 35 3.67 -10.77 -3.53
N TRP A 36 3.53 -10.17 -2.35
CA TRP A 36 2.68 -9.01 -2.09
C TRP A 36 3.40 -7.71 -2.49
N ASN A 37 2.70 -6.82 -3.20
CA ASN A 37 3.29 -5.59 -3.75
C ASN A 37 2.60 -4.30 -3.29
N HIS A 38 1.59 -4.45 -2.44
CA HIS A 38 0.85 -3.35 -1.84
C HIS A 38 0.27 -3.80 -0.50
N CYS A 39 -0.01 -2.83 0.37
CA CYS A 39 -0.65 -3.07 1.65
C CYS A 39 -1.71 -2.00 1.95
N ALA A 40 -2.70 -2.41 2.73
CA ALA A 40 -3.75 -1.55 3.24
C ALA A 40 -4.07 -1.91 4.69
N LEU A 41 -4.82 -1.06 5.38
CA LEU A 41 -5.30 -1.30 6.73
C LEU A 41 -6.82 -1.41 6.71
N LEU A 42 -7.35 -2.49 7.32
CA LEU A 42 -8.76 -2.56 7.69
C LEU A 42 -8.94 -1.84 9.02
N VAL A 43 -9.80 -0.83 9.02
CA VAL A 43 -10.00 0.08 10.13
C VAL A 43 -11.48 0.18 10.46
N GLU A 44 -11.81 0.06 11.74
CA GLU A 44 -13.11 0.42 12.27
C GLU A 44 -13.10 1.87 12.76
N LEU A 45 -14.03 2.66 12.22
CA LEU A 45 -14.30 4.04 12.63
C LEU A 45 -15.81 4.23 12.70
N ASP A 46 -16.30 4.64 13.87
CA ASP A 46 -17.73 4.86 14.16
C ASP A 46 -18.62 3.67 13.80
N GLY A 47 -18.18 2.45 14.18
CA GLY A 47 -18.89 1.20 13.91
C GLY A 47 -18.90 0.76 12.44
N LYS A 48 -18.16 1.44 11.56
CA LYS A 48 -18.07 1.14 10.13
C LYS A 48 -16.66 0.71 9.75
N ASP A 49 -16.57 -0.22 8.81
CA ASP A 49 -15.31 -0.70 8.27
C ASP A 49 -14.84 0.14 7.07
N TRP A 50 -13.58 0.58 7.15
CA TRP A 50 -12.88 1.38 6.17
C TRP A 50 -11.55 0.75 5.80
N ILE A 51 -11.13 0.98 4.56
CA ILE A 51 -9.82 0.60 4.06
C ILE A 51 -8.98 1.87 3.94
N VAL A 52 -7.85 1.89 4.65
CA VAL A 52 -6.86 2.98 4.56
C VAL A 52 -5.65 2.46 3.79
N GLU A 53 -5.31 3.11 2.68
CA GLU A 53 -4.19 2.71 1.83
C GLU A 53 -3.46 3.93 1.24
N ALA A 54 -2.16 3.78 1.01
CA ALA A 54 -1.35 4.76 0.30
C ALA A 54 -1.33 4.44 -1.20
N LEU A 55 -2.01 5.26 -1.99
CA LEU A 55 -2.02 5.18 -3.45
C LEU A 55 -1.18 6.32 -4.03
N GLY A 56 -0.88 6.29 -5.33
CA GLY A 56 -0.08 7.36 -5.96
C GLY A 56 -0.64 8.79 -5.77
N LYS A 57 -1.91 8.95 -5.40
CA LYS A 57 -2.51 10.28 -5.09
C LYS A 57 -2.37 10.68 -3.62
N GLY A 58 -1.94 9.78 -2.74
CA GLY A 58 -1.83 9.99 -1.29
C GLY A 58 -2.46 8.87 -0.47
N VAL A 59 -2.55 9.09 0.84
CA VAL A 59 -3.24 8.21 1.78
C VAL A 59 -4.74 8.46 1.67
N THR A 60 -5.48 7.43 1.28
CA THR A 60 -6.92 7.49 1.06
C THR A 60 -7.65 6.57 2.02
N MET A 61 -8.87 6.95 2.41
CA MET A 61 -9.77 6.14 3.20
C MET A 61 -11.04 5.87 2.39
N THR A 62 -11.32 4.59 2.12
CA THR A 62 -12.45 4.15 1.29
C THR A 62 -13.33 3.21 2.09
N PRO A 63 -14.67 3.29 2.01
CA PRO A 63 -15.54 2.30 2.66
C PRO A 63 -15.20 0.88 2.17
N ARG A 64 -15.15 -0.09 3.09
CA ARG A 64 -14.79 -1.48 2.76
C ARG A 64 -15.62 -2.06 1.61
N SER A 65 -16.93 -1.84 1.64
CA SER A 65 -17.85 -2.30 0.60
C SER A 65 -17.49 -1.76 -0.80
N VAL A 66 -17.04 -0.51 -0.89
CA VAL A 66 -16.64 0.11 -2.16
C VAL A 66 -15.27 -0.43 -2.62
N TRP A 67 -14.38 -0.68 -1.67
CA TRP A 67 -13.04 -1.20 -1.95
C TRP A 67 -13.08 -2.63 -2.47
N GLU A 68 -13.86 -3.51 -1.84
CA GLU A 68 -14.01 -4.92 -2.23
C GLU A 68 -14.58 -5.08 -3.63
N VAL A 69 -15.57 -4.26 -4.01
CA VAL A 69 -16.16 -4.27 -5.37
C VAL A 69 -15.14 -3.84 -6.43
N ARG A 70 -14.21 -2.93 -6.08
CA ARG A 70 -13.14 -2.49 -6.98
C ARG A 70 -11.98 -3.48 -7.06
N SER A 71 -11.79 -4.30 -6.03
CA SER A 71 -10.69 -5.25 -5.96
C SER A 71 -11.11 -6.62 -6.51
N LYS A 72 -10.84 -6.89 -7.79
CA LYS A 72 -10.62 -8.28 -8.25
C LYS A 72 -9.23 -8.81 -7.86
N ARG A 73 -8.61 -8.22 -6.84
CA ARG A 73 -7.22 -8.42 -6.46
C ARG A 73 -7.13 -9.58 -5.48
N LYS A 74 -6.02 -10.32 -5.53
CA LYS A 74 -5.74 -11.33 -4.50
C LYS A 74 -5.33 -10.60 -3.23
N THR A 75 -5.92 -11.00 -2.11
CA THR A 75 -5.73 -10.34 -0.81
C THR A 75 -5.49 -11.37 0.29
N GLU A 76 -4.66 -11.00 1.27
CA GLU A 76 -4.44 -11.77 2.49
C GLU A 76 -4.61 -10.82 3.69
N PHE A 77 -5.35 -11.26 4.71
CA PHE A 77 -5.64 -10.47 5.89
C PHE A 77 -4.86 -11.01 7.08
N ILE A 78 -4.05 -10.16 7.69
CA ILE A 78 -3.41 -10.43 8.98
C ILE A 78 -4.17 -9.66 10.04
N LEU A 79 -4.78 -10.38 10.98
CA LEU A 79 -5.48 -9.77 12.10
C LEU A 79 -4.50 -8.97 12.95
N VAL A 80 -4.89 -7.74 13.24
CA VAL A 80 -4.14 -6.81 14.08
C VAL A 80 -5.17 -6.13 14.98
N ASP A 81 -4.89 -6.04 16.27
CA ASP A 81 -5.73 -5.30 17.20
C ASP A 81 -4.93 -4.13 17.76
N LYS A 82 -4.97 -2.98 17.05
CA LYS A 82 -4.18 -1.79 17.40
C LYS A 82 -4.99 -0.52 17.23
N TYR A 83 -4.66 0.50 18.04
CA TYR A 83 -5.29 1.82 18.02
C TYR A 83 -4.25 2.90 17.67
N PRO A 84 -3.81 2.99 16.40
CA PRO A 84 -2.80 3.98 16.02
C PRO A 84 -3.40 5.39 16.00
N VAL A 85 -2.97 6.22 16.93
CA VAL A 85 -3.38 7.63 17.03
C VAL A 85 -2.95 8.43 15.79
N TRP A 86 -1.80 8.09 15.22
CA TRP A 86 -1.19 8.77 14.06
C TRP A 86 -1.90 8.53 12.72
N LEU A 87 -2.81 7.54 12.65
CA LEU A 87 -3.36 7.13 11.36
C LEU A 87 -4.37 8.15 10.81
N LEU A 88 -5.10 8.87 11.66
CA LEU A 88 -5.98 9.95 11.22
C LEU A 88 -5.18 11.10 10.60
N ASP A 89 -4.07 11.47 11.23
CA ASP A 89 -3.17 12.51 10.73
C ASP A 89 -2.47 12.11 9.43
N ALA A 90 -2.41 10.82 9.13
CA ALA A 90 -1.82 10.31 7.89
C ALA A 90 -2.78 10.44 6.70
N ILE A 91 -4.10 10.41 6.92
CA ILE A 91 -5.10 10.46 5.85
C ILE A 91 -5.01 11.82 5.13
N GLY A 92 -5.00 11.78 3.79
CA GLY A 92 -4.86 12.97 2.95
C GLY A 92 -3.41 13.42 2.74
N LYS A 93 -2.41 12.84 3.41
CA LYS A 93 -1.00 13.09 3.08
C LYS A 93 -0.69 12.64 1.67
N ARG A 94 0.09 13.45 0.95
CA ARG A 94 0.54 13.14 -0.41
C ARG A 94 1.46 11.93 -0.43
N TYR A 95 1.49 11.25 -1.57
CA TYR A 95 2.39 10.12 -1.76
C TYR A 95 3.85 10.59 -1.77
N ASP A 96 4.72 9.86 -1.08
CA ASP A 96 6.13 10.21 -0.94
C ASP A 96 6.95 9.76 -2.16
N TYR A 97 6.84 10.53 -3.24
CA TYR A 97 7.60 10.31 -4.46
C TYR A 97 9.10 10.62 -4.30
N ALA A 98 9.46 11.52 -3.38
CA ALA A 98 10.84 11.94 -3.17
C ALA A 98 11.66 10.77 -2.61
N SER A 99 11.16 10.12 -1.55
CA SER A 99 11.80 8.92 -1.00
C SER A 99 11.81 7.78 -2.02
N LEU A 100 10.71 7.57 -2.76
CA LEU A 100 10.66 6.54 -3.80
C LEU A 100 11.76 6.74 -4.86
N LEU A 101 11.97 7.97 -5.31
CA LEU A 101 13.01 8.29 -6.29
C LEU A 101 14.41 8.12 -5.70
N PHE A 102 14.63 8.62 -4.48
CA PHE A 102 15.92 8.51 -3.79
C PHE A 102 16.36 7.04 -3.65
N TRP A 103 15.49 6.17 -3.15
CA TRP A 103 15.81 4.75 -2.97
C TRP A 103 16.02 4.01 -4.30
N LYS A 104 15.31 4.40 -5.36
CA LYS A 104 15.54 3.86 -6.72
C LYS A 104 16.90 4.23 -7.27
N ILE A 105 17.30 5.50 -7.14
CA ILE A 105 18.62 5.98 -7.56
C ILE A 105 19.70 5.23 -6.78
N LEU A 106 19.55 5.15 -5.45
CA LEU A 106 20.53 4.46 -4.61
C LEU A 106 20.69 2.99 -5.00
N LYS A 107 19.58 2.27 -5.25
CA LYS A 107 19.65 0.88 -5.74
C LYS A 107 20.31 0.79 -7.12
N TYR A 108 19.99 1.69 -8.04
CA TYR A 108 20.56 1.66 -9.39
C TYR A 108 22.08 1.87 -9.37
N VAL A 109 22.57 2.82 -8.56
CA VAL A 109 24.00 3.14 -8.45
C VAL A 109 24.78 2.06 -7.70
N THR A 110 24.19 1.48 -6.64
CA THR A 110 24.91 0.57 -5.73
C THR A 110 24.63 -0.91 -5.99
N GLY A 111 23.66 -1.24 -6.84
CA GLY A 111 23.14 -2.59 -7.03
C GLY A 111 22.39 -3.18 -5.82
N SER A 112 22.33 -2.45 -4.69
CA SER A 112 21.89 -2.99 -3.39
C SER A 112 20.72 -2.18 -2.81
N TRP A 113 19.84 -2.83 -2.05
CA TRP A 113 18.72 -2.16 -1.36
C TRP A 113 19.12 -1.73 0.05
N TYR A 114 19.00 -0.43 0.34
CA TYR A 114 19.28 0.15 1.65
C TYR A 114 18.05 0.81 2.30
N GLY A 115 16.88 0.69 1.67
CA GLY A 115 15.64 1.21 2.22
C GLY A 115 15.17 0.41 3.44
N PRO A 116 14.11 0.87 4.12
CA PRO A 116 13.51 0.16 5.24
C PRO A 116 13.19 -1.29 4.85
N LYS A 117 13.52 -2.24 5.74
CA LYS A 117 13.18 -3.66 5.62
C LYS A 117 11.84 -3.95 6.27
#